data_AF-A0A428TRD7-F1
#
_entry.id   AF-A0A428TRD7-F1
#
_cell.length_a   1.000
_cell.length_b   1.000
_cell.length_c   1.000
_cell.angle_alpha   90.00
_cell.angle_beta   90.00
_cell.angle_gamma   90.00
#
_symmetry.space_group_name_H-M   'P 1'
#
loop_
_entity.id
_entity.type
_entity.pdbx_description
1 polymer ?
#
loop_
_entity_poly.entity_id
_entity_poly.type
_entity_poly.pdbx_seq_one_letter_code
_entity_poly.pdbx_strand_id
1 'polypeptide(L)'
;MRERVTFVHKDHNLDPAALDIQEAGLSGPQIETVRQDKLTIPFDELPGELTDLFKDYDSVHIRWASPLKLETLDPFASRISPGLHIYYTPASSTSHDHSRLCTWLQRFGPLDCSKPEAFTEFKQDSTSTSPDFSFYQAVEDLDSFIATSSQEFLFCC
;
A
#
# COMPACT_ATOMS: atom_id res chain seq x y z
N MET A 1 13.43 1.13 -8.58
CA MET A 1 12.13 0.56 -8.13
C MET A 1 12.39 -0.82 -7.54
N ARG A 2 11.71 -1.20 -6.45
CA ARG A 2 11.81 -2.55 -5.87
C ARG A 2 10.42 -3.12 -5.62
N GLU A 3 10.15 -4.25 -6.25
CA GLU A 3 8.94 -5.04 -6.05
C GLU A 3 9.26 -6.34 -5.31
N ARG A 4 8.34 -6.78 -4.46
CA ARG A 4 8.38 -8.10 -3.82
C ARG A 4 6.96 -8.65 -3.73
N VAL A 5 6.72 -9.75 -4.44
CA VAL A 5 5.52 -10.58 -4.31
C VAL A 5 5.82 -11.73 -3.35
N THR A 6 4.91 -12.04 -2.44
CA THR A 6 5.06 -13.14 -1.48
C THR A 6 3.77 -13.94 -1.41
N PHE A 7 3.87 -15.25 -1.58
CA PHE A 7 2.77 -16.18 -1.40
C PHE A 7 2.98 -16.95 -0.09
N VAL A 8 2.01 -16.87 0.81
CA VAL A 8 2.06 -17.54 2.12
C VAL A 8 1.03 -18.67 2.11
N HIS A 9 1.47 -19.90 2.37
CA HIS A 9 0.62 -21.09 2.37
C HIS A 9 0.83 -21.93 3.63
N LYS A 10 -0.18 -22.74 3.99
CA LYS A 10 -0.13 -23.63 5.15
C LYS A 10 0.61 -24.93 4.88
N ASP A 11 0.60 -25.38 3.63
CA ASP A 11 1.02 -26.73 3.28
C ASP A 11 2.54 -26.90 3.39
N HIS A 12 3.00 -27.63 4.40
CA HIS A 12 4.43 -27.91 4.60
C HIS A 12 5.00 -28.96 3.64
N ASN A 13 4.14 -29.63 2.84
CA ASN A 13 4.55 -30.68 1.92
C ASN A 13 4.74 -30.20 0.47
N LEU A 14 4.65 -28.89 0.23
CA LEU A 14 4.93 -28.31 -1.07
C LEU A 14 6.41 -28.52 -1.41
N ASP A 15 6.69 -29.31 -2.44
CA ASP A 15 8.03 -29.47 -2.98
C ASP A 15 8.45 -28.16 -3.70
N PRO A 16 9.53 -27.48 -3.27
CA PRO A 16 10.02 -26.29 -3.95
C PRO A 16 10.38 -26.54 -5.42
N ALA A 17 10.74 -27.77 -5.80
CA ALA A 17 11.04 -28.13 -7.18
C ALA A 17 9.80 -28.15 -8.09
N ALA A 18 8.59 -28.19 -7.50
CA ALA A 18 7.33 -28.10 -8.22
C ALA A 18 6.91 -26.64 -8.51
N LEU A 19 7.67 -25.66 -8.01
CA LEU A 19 7.46 -24.24 -8.26
C LEU A 19 8.42 -23.76 -9.35
N ASP A 20 7.87 -23.10 -10.36
CA ASP A 20 8.64 -22.49 -11.44
C ASP A 20 8.39 -20.98 -11.50
N ILE A 21 9.47 -20.22 -11.36
CA ILE A 21 9.46 -18.76 -11.33
C ILE A 21 9.58 -18.27 -12.76
N GLN A 22 8.50 -17.65 -13.26
CA GLN A 22 8.40 -17.11 -14.60
C GLN A 22 8.45 -15.58 -14.55
N GLU A 23 8.71 -14.97 -15.70
CA GLU A 23 8.75 -13.51 -15.82
C GLU A 23 7.42 -12.86 -15.42
N ALA A 24 6.30 -13.51 -15.74
CA ALA A 24 4.95 -13.02 -15.42
C ALA A 24 4.39 -13.55 -14.09
N GLY A 25 5.14 -14.34 -13.31
CA GLY A 25 4.67 -14.83 -12.02
C GLY A 25 5.24 -16.16 -11.57
N LEU A 26 4.47 -16.86 -10.73
CA LEU A 26 4.83 -18.15 -10.15
C LEU A 26 3.88 -19.22 -10.69
N SER A 27 4.42 -20.27 -11.29
CA SER A 27 3.64 -21.45 -11.68
C SER A 27 3.92 -22.62 -10.74
N GLY A 28 2.91 -23.47 -10.53
CA GLY A 28 3.01 -24.55 -9.57
C GLY A 28 1.67 -25.27 -9.37
N PRO A 29 1.61 -26.21 -8.40
CA PRO A 29 0.38 -26.89 -8.06
C PRO A 29 -0.67 -25.90 -7.54
N GLN A 30 -1.95 -26.23 -7.72
CA GLN A 30 -3.05 -25.42 -7.22
C GLN A 30 -3.11 -25.53 -5.69
N ILE A 31 -2.65 -24.48 -5.01
CA ILE A 31 -2.64 -24.38 -3.55
C ILE A 31 -3.32 -23.10 -3.09
N GLU A 32 -3.99 -23.15 -1.94
CA GLU A 32 -4.56 -21.96 -1.31
C GLU A 32 -3.44 -21.14 -0.66
N THR A 33 -3.29 -19.88 -1.11
CA THR A 33 -2.23 -18.99 -0.63
C THR A 33 -2.76 -17.59 -0.35
N VAL A 34 -2.14 -16.91 0.61
CA VAL A 34 -2.28 -15.47 0.80
C VAL A 34 -1.21 -14.77 -0.02
N ARG A 35 -1.62 -13.91 -0.94
CA ARG A 35 -0.71 -13.06 -1.71
C ARG A 35 -0.46 -11.74 -0.98
N GLN A 36 0.80 -11.33 -0.90
CA GLN A 36 1.21 -10.03 -0.41
C GLN A 36 2.13 -9.38 -1.45
N ASP A 37 1.70 -8.25 -1.99
CA ASP A 37 2.50 -7.43 -2.88
C ASP A 37 3.07 -6.24 -2.11
N LYS A 38 4.39 -6.03 -2.22
CA LYS A 38 5.07 -4.85 -1.69
C LYS A 38 5.83 -4.17 -2.80
N LEU A 39 5.42 -2.95 -3.11
CA LEU A 39 6.09 -2.07 -4.05
C LEU A 39 6.75 -0.91 -3.30
N THR A 40 7.99 -0.60 -3.66
CA THR A 40 8.73 0.55 -3.12
C THR A 40 9.35 1.31 -4.29
N ILE A 41 8.88 2.54 -4.48
CA ILE A 41 9.29 3.42 -5.57
C ILE A 41 9.99 4.64 -4.94
N PRO A 42 11.27 4.88 -5.27
CA PRO A 42 11.95 6.13 -4.97
C PRO A 42 11.23 7.34 -5.63
N PHE A 43 11.18 8.50 -4.97
CA PHE A 43 10.43 9.65 -5.50
C PHE A 43 10.98 10.21 -6.82
N ASP A 44 12.27 10.03 -7.09
CA ASP A 44 12.94 10.40 -8.34
C ASP A 44 12.57 9.51 -9.54
N GLU A 45 11.97 8.35 -9.28
CA GLU A 45 11.45 7.45 -10.31
C GLU A 45 9.95 7.61 -10.57
N LEU A 46 9.27 8.48 -9.81
CA LEU A 46 7.85 8.72 -10.01
C LEU A 46 7.60 9.61 -11.24
N PRO A 47 6.44 9.43 -11.92
CA PRO A 47 5.95 10.39 -12.91
C PRO A 47 5.83 11.80 -12.30
N GLY A 48 6.07 12.85 -13.11
CA GLY A 48 6.16 14.23 -12.62
C GLY A 48 4.97 14.71 -11.77
N GLU A 49 3.74 14.32 -12.12
CA GLU A 49 2.54 14.63 -11.31
C GLU A 49 2.65 14.07 -9.88
N LEU A 50 3.12 12.83 -9.73
CA LEU A 50 3.28 12.18 -8.44
C LEU A 50 4.49 12.73 -7.69
N THR A 51 5.57 13.05 -8.38
CA THR A 51 6.73 13.72 -7.77
C THR A 51 6.30 15.06 -7.17
N ASP A 52 5.50 15.87 -7.88
CA ASP A 52 4.99 17.15 -7.39
C ASP A 52 3.98 17.03 -6.25
N LEU A 53 3.29 15.89 -6.15
CA LEU A 53 2.41 15.58 -5.02
C LEU A 53 3.21 15.18 -3.78
N PHE A 54 4.22 14.31 -3.96
CA PHE A 54 4.95 13.70 -2.85
C PHE A 54 6.18 14.46 -2.39
N LYS A 55 6.63 15.50 -3.10
CA LYS A 55 7.82 16.30 -2.75
C LYS A 55 7.80 16.92 -1.35
N ASP A 56 6.61 17.16 -0.79
CA ASP A 56 6.45 17.75 0.54
C ASP A 56 6.50 16.70 1.67
N TYR A 57 6.73 15.43 1.31
CA TYR A 57 6.77 14.28 2.22
C TYR A 57 8.14 13.59 2.12
N ASP A 58 8.70 13.16 3.25
CA ASP A 58 9.90 12.31 3.29
C ASP A 58 9.57 10.85 2.96
N SER A 59 8.38 10.41 3.38
CA SER A 59 7.89 9.06 3.09
C SER A 59 6.37 9.01 3.11
N VAL A 60 5.82 8.20 2.20
CA VAL A 60 4.40 7.83 2.18
C VAL A 60 4.29 6.32 2.04
N HIS A 61 3.48 5.71 2.90
CA HIS A 61 3.20 4.29 2.91
C HIS A 61 1.70 4.08 2.77
N ILE A 62 1.32 3.39 1.70
CA ILE A 62 -0.06 3.00 1.41
C ILE A 62 -0.13 1.49 1.61
N ARG A 63 -1.04 1.03 2.45
CA ARG A 63 -1.24 -0.39 2.73
C ARG A 63 -2.72 -0.71 2.67
N TRP A 64 -3.09 -1.75 1.95
CA TRP A 64 -4.45 -2.26 1.94
C TRP A 64 -4.45 -3.72 2.38
N ALA A 65 -5.42 -4.09 3.21
CA ALA A 65 -5.65 -5.48 3.60
C ALA A 65 -7.10 -5.86 3.31
N SER A 66 -7.28 -7.00 2.64
CA SER A 66 -8.61 -7.53 2.33
C SER A 66 -9.41 -7.84 3.61
N PRO A 67 -10.74 -7.60 3.61
CA PRO A 67 -11.63 -8.04 4.68
C PRO A 67 -11.87 -9.55 4.69
N LEU A 68 -11.42 -10.28 3.68
CA LEU A 68 -11.56 -11.73 3.62
C LEU A 68 -10.78 -12.38 4.76
N LYS A 69 -11.52 -13.11 5.61
CA LYS A 69 -10.96 -13.83 6.74
C LYS A 69 -10.19 -15.05 6.26
N LEU A 70 -8.88 -14.91 6.10
CA LEU A 70 -7.97 -16.04 5.94
C LEU A 70 -7.40 -16.45 7.29
N GLU A 71 -7.30 -17.75 7.56
CA GLU A 71 -6.66 -18.23 8.77
C GLU A 71 -5.21 -17.73 8.85
N THR A 72 -4.82 -17.21 10.01
CA THR A 72 -3.44 -16.83 10.28
C THR A 72 -2.57 -18.07 10.38
N LEU A 73 -1.32 -17.92 9.94
CA LEU A 73 -0.27 -18.90 10.11
C LEU A 73 0.76 -18.30 11.03
N ASP A 74 1.24 -19.05 12.03
CA ASP A 74 2.45 -18.64 12.74
C ASP A 74 3.65 -18.73 11.78
N PRO A 75 4.57 -17.75 11.76
CA PRO A 75 4.68 -16.56 12.62
C PRO A 75 3.95 -15.29 12.10
N PHE A 76 3.18 -15.39 11.01
CA PHE A 76 2.42 -14.31 10.38
C PHE A 76 1.05 -14.04 11.04
N ALA A 77 0.98 -14.14 12.37
CA ALA A 77 -0.24 -13.89 13.14
C ALA A 77 -0.58 -12.39 13.25
N SER A 78 0.43 -11.52 13.16
CA SER A 78 0.23 -10.07 13.20
C SER A 78 -0.26 -9.57 11.83
N ARG A 79 -1.46 -9.01 11.80
CA ARG A 79 -2.06 -8.38 10.62
C ARG A 79 -2.53 -6.98 10.95
N ILE A 80 -2.46 -6.08 9.97
CA ILE A 80 -3.18 -4.81 10.02
C ILE A 80 -4.69 -5.12 9.92
N SER A 81 -5.53 -4.24 10.48
CA SER A 81 -6.97 -4.37 10.30
C SER A 81 -7.34 -4.29 8.82
N PRO A 82 -8.39 -4.97 8.35
CA PRO A 82 -8.86 -4.83 6.97
C PRO A 82 -9.17 -3.38 6.60
N GLY A 83 -8.93 -3.01 5.35
CA GLY A 83 -9.12 -1.67 4.82
C GLY A 83 -7.82 -0.99 4.40
N LEU A 84 -7.92 0.31 4.15
CA LEU A 84 -6.85 1.16 3.67
C LEU A 84 -6.19 1.88 4.84
N HIS A 85 -4.86 1.78 4.91
CA HIS A 85 -4.01 2.44 5.88
C HIS A 85 -2.99 3.31 5.16
N ILE A 86 -2.95 4.57 5.54
CA ILE A 86 -2.00 5.55 5.02
C ILE A 86 -1.13 6.00 6.18
N TYR A 87 0.18 5.97 5.97
CA TYR A 87 1.15 6.53 6.91
C TYR A 87 2.07 7.47 6.15
N TYR A 88 2.38 8.64 6.70
CA TYR A 88 3.34 9.53 6.07
C TYR A 88 4.14 10.33 7.09
N THR A 89 5.27 10.84 6.61
CA THR A 89 6.18 11.72 7.33
C THR A 89 6.41 12.96 6.46
N PRO A 90 5.99 14.16 6.87
CA PRO A 90 6.26 15.39 6.14
C PRO A 90 7.76 15.72 6.10
N ALA A 91 8.24 16.33 5.01
CA ALA A 91 9.65 16.75 4.92
C ALA A 91 9.98 18.00 5.76
N SER A 92 8.96 18.73 6.21
CA SER A 92 9.07 19.92 7.05
C SER A 92 7.89 20.04 7.99
N SER A 93 8.10 20.65 9.16
CA SER A 93 7.06 20.96 10.14
C SER A 93 6.10 22.07 9.68
N THR A 94 6.37 22.73 8.56
CA THR A 94 5.45 23.70 7.94
C THR A 94 4.33 22.97 7.21
N SER A 95 3.10 23.51 7.31
CA SER A 95 1.85 22.92 6.81
C SER A 95 2.00 22.08 5.53
N HIS A 96 1.93 20.77 5.68
CA HIS A 96 1.79 19.84 4.56
C HIS A 96 0.32 19.83 4.14
N ASP A 97 0.09 19.84 2.83
CA ASP A 97 -1.27 19.97 2.28
C ASP A 97 -1.98 18.61 2.27
N HIS A 98 -2.73 18.33 3.34
CA HIS A 98 -3.57 17.13 3.48
C HIS A 98 -4.60 17.03 2.35
N SER A 99 -5.07 18.17 1.83
CA SER A 99 -6.14 18.21 0.84
C SER A 99 -5.67 17.68 -0.52
N ARG A 100 -4.43 17.99 -0.91
CA ARG A 100 -3.82 17.46 -2.14
C ARG A 100 -3.59 15.95 -2.04
N LEU A 101 -3.02 15.48 -0.94
CA LEU A 101 -2.83 14.05 -0.71
C LEU A 101 -4.18 13.33 -0.71
N CYS A 102 -5.17 13.86 0.01
CA CYS A 102 -6.50 13.26 0.06
C CYS A 102 -7.17 13.20 -1.31
N THR A 103 -7.06 14.28 -2.11
CA THR A 103 -7.62 14.32 -3.47
C THR A 103 -7.01 13.22 -4.34
N TRP A 104 -5.70 12.98 -4.24
CA TRP A 104 -5.07 11.87 -4.95
C TRP A 104 -5.54 10.51 -4.44
N LEU A 105 -5.72 10.36 -3.12
CA LEU A 105 -6.19 9.13 -2.48
C LEU A 105 -7.65 8.79 -2.82
N GLN A 106 -8.47 9.73 -3.29
CA GLN A 106 -9.83 9.45 -3.78
C GLN A 106 -9.88 8.43 -4.93
N ARG A 107 -8.74 8.14 -5.58
CA ARG A 107 -8.62 7.03 -6.54
C ARG A 107 -8.95 5.68 -5.91
N PHE A 108 -8.75 5.51 -4.60
CA PHE A 108 -9.14 4.29 -3.88
C PHE A 108 -10.65 4.19 -3.58
N GLY A 109 -11.43 5.21 -3.94
CA GLY A 109 -12.85 5.33 -3.64
C GLY A 109 -13.14 6.57 -2.78
N PRO A 110 -14.40 6.72 -2.31
CA PRO A 110 -14.80 7.86 -1.49
C PRO A 110 -14.13 7.78 -0.11
N LEU A 111 -13.05 8.55 0.09
CA LEU A 111 -12.31 8.61 1.35
C LEU A 111 -12.64 9.88 2.15
N ASP A 112 -12.81 9.75 3.46
CA ASP A 112 -13.09 10.85 4.37
C ASP A 112 -11.79 11.52 4.91
N CYS A 113 -10.78 11.66 4.05
CA CYS A 113 -9.46 12.19 4.41
C CYS A 113 -9.31 13.72 4.25
N SER A 114 -10.35 14.44 3.82
CA SER A 114 -10.22 15.87 3.48
C SER A 114 -10.02 16.78 4.68
N LYS A 115 -10.33 16.26 5.87
CA LYS A 115 -10.26 16.98 7.14
C LYS A 115 -8.97 16.60 7.88
N PRO A 116 -8.21 17.56 8.41
CA PRO A 116 -7.00 17.25 9.18
C PRO A 116 -7.27 16.32 10.37
N GLU A 117 -8.47 16.41 10.97
CA GLU A 117 -8.89 15.59 12.10
C GLU A 117 -9.07 14.10 11.75
N ALA A 118 -9.10 13.75 10.46
CA ALA A 118 -9.10 12.37 10.02
C ALA A 118 -7.73 11.69 10.25
N PHE A 119 -6.66 12.47 10.37
CA PHE A 119 -5.31 11.97 10.59
C PHE A 119 -4.96 11.97 12.08
N THR A 120 -4.37 10.85 12.52
CA THR A 120 -3.79 10.73 13.86
C THR A 120 -2.32 11.08 13.80
N GLU A 121 -1.91 12.11 14.55
CA GLU A 121 -0.52 12.54 14.72
C GLU A 121 0.16 11.72 15.83
N PHE A 122 1.35 11.19 15.55
CA PHE A 122 2.21 10.54 16.51
C PHE A 122 3.28 11.52 16.98
N LYS A 123 3.30 11.84 18.27
CA LYS A 123 4.40 12.61 18.86
C LYS A 123 5.61 11.70 19.01
N GLN A 124 6.58 11.84 18.12
CA GLN A 124 7.80 11.05 18.12
C GLN A 124 9.04 11.93 18.28
N ASP A 125 10.10 11.34 18.83
CA ASP A 125 11.41 11.98 18.85
C ASP A 125 11.97 12.05 17.43
N SER A 126 12.75 13.09 17.14
CA SER A 126 13.32 13.39 15.82
C SER A 126 14.25 12.32 15.24
N THR A 127 14.56 11.27 16.01
CA THR A 127 15.38 10.12 15.58
C THR A 127 14.55 8.88 15.22
N SER A 128 13.22 8.94 15.36
CA SER A 128 12.34 7.83 15.02
C SER A 128 12.20 7.69 13.50
N THR A 129 12.23 6.45 13.02
CA THR A 129 11.90 6.10 11.63
C THR A 129 10.43 5.76 11.45
N SER A 130 9.63 5.92 12.50
CA SER A 130 8.19 5.64 12.44
C SER A 130 7.46 6.85 11.85
N PRO A 131 6.31 6.65 11.19
CA PRO A 131 5.61 7.74 10.53
C PRO A 131 5.04 8.74 11.55
N ASP A 132 4.93 10.00 11.13
CA ASP A 132 4.37 11.08 11.94
C ASP A 132 2.84 11.08 11.94
N PHE A 133 2.23 10.67 10.83
CA PHE A 133 0.77 10.67 10.68
C PHE A 133 0.26 9.32 10.22
N SER A 134 -0.96 8.97 10.65
CA SER A 134 -1.72 7.84 10.12
C SER A 134 -3.17 8.20 9.80
N PHE A 135 -3.71 7.55 8.77
CA PHE A 135 -5.13 7.55 8.43
C PHE A 135 -5.57 6.12 8.15
N TYR A 136 -6.79 5.81 8.56
CA TYR A 136 -7.42 4.51 8.35
C TYR A 136 -8.86 4.69 7.89
N GLN A 137 -9.24 3.93 6.88
CA GLN A 137 -10.64 3.77 6.47
C GLN A 137 -10.91 2.34 6.03
N ALA A 138 -12.10 1.83 6.38
CA ALA A 138 -12.58 0.56 5.87
C ALA A 138 -12.86 0.69 4.36
N VAL A 139 -12.11 -0.07 3.56
CA VAL A 139 -12.23 -0.15 2.10
C VAL A 139 -12.28 -1.63 1.74
N GLU A 140 -13.40 -2.09 1.18
CA GLU A 140 -13.68 -3.52 0.99
C GLU A 140 -12.87 -4.16 -0.14
N ASP A 141 -12.67 -3.43 -1.23
CA ASP A 141 -11.95 -3.85 -2.43
C ASP A 141 -11.13 -2.70 -3.03
N LEU A 142 -10.32 -3.01 -4.05
CA LEU A 142 -9.49 -2.03 -4.77
C LEU A 142 -10.04 -1.73 -6.17
N ASP A 143 -11.30 -2.07 -6.46
CA ASP A 143 -11.86 -1.99 -7.81
C ASP A 143 -11.90 -0.56 -8.32
N SER A 144 -12.22 0.39 -7.43
CA SER A 144 -12.18 1.83 -7.75
C SER A 144 -10.78 2.26 -8.19
N PHE A 145 -9.74 1.82 -7.47
CA PHE A 145 -8.35 2.14 -7.80
C PHE A 145 -7.93 1.55 -9.14
N ILE A 146 -8.30 0.29 -9.39
CA ILE A 146 -7.99 -0.40 -10.65
C ILE A 146 -8.69 0.29 -11.81
N ALA A 147 -9.97 0.64 -11.67
CA ALA A 147 -10.76 1.29 -12.70
C ALA A 147 -10.18 2.67 -13.06
N THR A 148 -9.86 3.50 -12.06
CA THR A 148 -9.28 4.83 -12.31
C THR A 148 -7.87 4.74 -12.90
N SER A 149 -7.02 3.87 -12.37
CA SER A 149 -5.64 3.72 -12.86
C SER A 149 -5.61 3.18 -14.30
N SER A 150 -6.46 2.21 -14.63
CA SER A 150 -6.51 1.63 -15.98
C SER A 150 -6.94 2.64 -17.05
N GLN A 151 -7.81 3.59 -16.69
CA GLN A 151 -8.24 4.66 -17.60
C GLN A 151 -7.10 5.65 -17.88
N GLU A 152 -6.29 6.00 -16.88
CA GLU A 152 -5.17 6.92 -17.05
C GLU A 152 -4.04 6.31 -17.91
N PHE A 153 -3.77 5.00 -17.80
CA PHE A 153 -2.76 4.32 -18.61
C PHE A 153 -3.20 4.07 -20.07
N LEU A 154 -4.51 4.03 -20.37
CA LEU A 154 -5.03 3.87 -21.74
C LEU A 154 -4.79 5.11 -22.63
N PHE A 155 -4.47 6.27 -22.07
CA PHE A 155 -4.15 7.48 -22.83
C PHE A 155 -2.66 7.68 -23.12
N CYS A 156 -1.79 6.73 -22.73
CA CYS A 156 -0.34 6.79 -22.98
C CYS A 156 0.17 5.88 -24.12
N CYS A 157 -0.71 5.15 -24.81
CA CYS A 157 -0.37 4.32 -25.98
C CYS A 157 -1.01 4.85 -27.27
#